data_AF-A0A460AVC8-F1
#
_entry.id   AF-A0A460AVC8-F1
#
_cell.length_a   1.000
_cell.length_b   1.000
_cell.length_c   1.000
_cell.angle_alpha   90.00
_cell.angle_beta   90.00
_cell.angle_gamma   90.00
#
_symmetry.space_group_name_H-M   'P 1'
#
loop_
_entity.id
_entity.type
_entity.pdbx_description
1 polymer ?
#
loop_
_entity_poly.entity_id
_entity_poly.type
_entity_poly.pdbx_seq_one_letter_code
_entity_poly.pdbx_strand_id
1 'polypeptide(L)' 'MSDVETFTRLYYYGTVQMGMTPDDFWFCPLGLFLDLWECHKQFTGISKAKVEMFIDDIIPSGI' A
#
# COMPACT_ATOMS: atom_id res chain seq x y z
N MET A 1 18.57 3.59 -6.45
CA MET A 1 17.27 3.66 -7.11
C MET A 1 17.12 5.07 -7.64
N SER A 2 16.95 5.27 -8.94
CA SER A 2 16.75 6.61 -9.50
C SER A 2 15.29 7.05 -9.35
N ASP A 3 15.03 8.36 -9.41
CA ASP A 3 13.66 8.89 -9.39
C ASP A 3 12.81 8.31 -10.53
N VAL A 4 13.42 8.11 -11.70
CA VAL A 4 12.76 7.51 -12.88
C VAL A 4 12.30 6.07 -12.60
N GLU A 5 13.16 5.26 -11.98
CA GLU A 5 12.81 3.87 -11.62
C GLU A 5 11.65 3.84 -10.61
N THR A 6 11.68 4.76 -9.64
CA THR A 6 10.64 4.87 -8.61
C THR A 6 9.30 5.26 -9.23
N PHE A 7 9.31 6.24 -10.12
CA PHE A 7 8.10 6.72 -10.80
C PHE A 7 7.50 5.65 -11.72
N THR A 8 8.34 4.89 -12.41
CA THR A 8 7.92 3.78 -13.28
C THR A 8 7.19 2.70 -12.48
N ARG A 9 7.67 2.38 -11.27
CA ARG A 9 7.01 1.42 -10.38
C ARG A 9 5.66 1.93 -9.87
N LEU A 10 5.58 3.21 -9.49
CA LEU A 10 4.31 3.82 -9.07
C LEU A 10 3.28 3.77 -10.22
N TYR A 11 3.71 4.12 -11.43
CA TYR A 11 2.86 4.05 -12.62
C TYR A 11 2.36 2.62 -12.90
N TYR A 12 3.24 1.62 -12.74
CA TYR A 12 2.86 0.20 -12.87
C TYR A 12 1.84 -0.23 -11.80
N TYR A 13 2.00 0.19 -10.54
CA TYR A 13 1.02 -0.11 -9.50
C TYR A 13 -0.33 0.54 -9.79
N GLY A 14 -0.36 1.79 -10.27
CA GLY A 14 -1.60 2.46 -10.66
C GLY A 14 -2.32 1.76 -11.80
N THR A 15 -1.62 1.59 -12.93
CA THR A 15 -2.25 1.16 -14.18
C THR A 15 -2.48 -0.35 -14.24
N VAL A 16 -1.51 -1.15 -13.81
CA VAL A 16 -1.56 -2.62 -13.95
C VAL A 16 -2.18 -3.27 -12.72
N GLN A 17 -1.76 -2.89 -11.50
CA GLN A 17 -2.25 -3.54 -10.29
C GLN A 17 -3.63 -3.03 -9.87
N MET A 18 -3.85 -1.71 -9.94
CA MET A 18 -5.09 -1.08 -9.50
C MET A 18 -6.07 -0.80 -10.66
N GLY A 19 -5.66 -1.02 -11.91
CA GLY A 19 -6.52 -0.85 -13.09
C GLY A 19 -6.89 0.60 -13.41
N MET A 20 -6.13 1.58 -12.92
CA MET A 20 -6.35 2.99 -13.23
C MET A 20 -6.04 3.27 -14.69
N THR A 21 -6.76 4.21 -15.30
CA THR A 21 -6.33 4.76 -16.58
C THR A 21 -5.08 5.64 -16.39
N PRO A 22 -4.28 5.88 -17.44
CA PRO A 22 -3.14 6.79 -17.36
C PRO A 22 -3.54 8.18 -16.84
N ASP A 23 -4.66 8.72 -17.32
CA ASP A 23 -5.19 10.01 -16.87
C ASP A 23 -5.53 9.98 -15.37
N ASP A 24 -6.25 8.95 -14.90
CA ASP A 24 -6.57 8.82 -13.47
C ASP A 24 -5.31 8.80 -12.62
N PHE A 25 -4.26 8.08 -13.04
CA PHE A 25 -3.00 8.05 -12.31
C PHE A 25 -2.33 9.43 -12.24
N TRP A 26 -2.26 10.14 -13.37
CA TRP A 26 -1.60 11.46 -13.43
C TRP A 26 -2.37 12.54 -12.68
N PHE A 27 -3.70 12.45 -12.63
CA PHE A 27 -4.55 13.38 -11.88
C PHE A 27 -4.80 12.96 -10.43
N CYS A 28 -4.39 11.75 -10.03
CA CYS A 28 -4.56 11.28 -8.65
C CYS A 28 -3.60 12.00 -7.70
N PRO A 29 -4.09 12.57 -6.59
CA PRO A 29 -3.22 13.06 -5.52
C PRO A 29 -2.35 11.95 -4.96
N LEU A 30 -1.03 12.19 -4.82
CA LEU A 30 -0.09 11.15 -4.39
C LEU A 30 -0.46 10.50 -3.04
N GLY A 31 -1.00 11.27 -2.09
CA GLY A 31 -1.46 10.73 -0.80
C GLY A 31 -2.57 9.70 -0.96
N LEU A 32 -3.59 10.04 -1.78
CA LEU A 32 -4.69 9.13 -2.08
C LEU A 32 -4.21 7.87 -2.80
N PHE A 33 -3.27 8.02 -3.75
CA PHE A 33 -2.66 6.88 -4.44
C PHE A 33 -2.01 5.90 -3.47
N LEU A 34 -1.25 6.41 -2.48
CA LEU A 34 -0.59 5.57 -1.49
C LEU A 34 -1.60 4.87 -0.57
N ASP A 35 -2.66 5.55 -0.16
CA ASP A 35 -3.74 4.94 0.64
C ASP A 35 -4.44 3.81 -0.14
N LEU A 36 -4.75 4.04 -1.42
CA LEU A 36 -5.32 3.02 -2.30
C LEU A 36 -4.37 1.83 -2.48
N TRP A 37 -3.06 2.10 -2.62
CA TRP A 37 -2.05 1.05 -2.70
C TRP A 37 -1.96 0.23 -1.41
N GLU A 38 -2.05 0.85 -0.23
CA GLU A 38 -2.13 0.12 1.05
C GLU A 38 -3.38 -0.78 1.11
N CYS A 39 -4.54 -0.27 0.70
CA CYS A 39 -5.76 -1.07 0.61
C CYS A 39 -5.61 -2.25 -0.36
N HIS A 40 -5.01 -2.03 -1.54
CA HIS A 40 -4.76 -3.08 -2.53
C HIS A 40 -3.83 -4.17 -1.99
N LYS A 41 -2.76 -3.80 -1.27
CA LYS A 41 -1.87 -4.75 -0.62
C LYS A 41 -2.58 -5.57 0.45
N GLN A 42 -3.50 -4.98 1.20
CA GLN A 42 -4.31 -5.71 2.19
C GLN A 42 -5.29 -6.67 1.52
N PHE A 43 -5.96 -6.23 0.44
CA PHE A 43 -6.88 -7.07 -0.33
C PHE A 43 -6.19 -8.28 -0.97
N THR A 44 -4.99 -8.08 -1.52
CA THR A 44 -4.18 -9.14 -2.13
C THR A 44 -3.44 -10.01 -1.11
N GLY A 45 -3.53 -9.69 0.19
CA GLY A 45 -2.84 -10.40 1.27
C GLY A 45 -1.32 -10.16 1.33
N ILE A 46 -0.79 -9.21 0.55
CA ILE A 46 0.61 -8.79 0.57
C ILE A 46 0.93 -8.06 1.88
N SER A 47 -0.02 -7.30 2.41
CA SER A 47 0.08 -6.62 3.70
C SER A 47 -0.98 -7.15 4.65
N LYS A 48 -0.61 -7.37 5.91
CA LYS A 48 -1.61 -7.62 6.95
C LYS A 48 -2.24 -6.27 7.34
N ALA A 49 -3.54 -6.26 7.58
CA ALA A 49 -4.20 -5.10 8.16
C ALA A 49 -3.43 -4.66 9.41
N LYS A 50 -3.26 -3.34 9.60
CA LYS A 50 -2.58 -2.83 10.79
C LYS A 50 -3.42 -3.21 12.01
N VAL A 51 -2.92 -4.18 12.78
CA VAL A 51 -3.51 -4.55 14.07
C VAL A 51 -2.79 -3.75 15.14
N GLU A 52 -3.54 -3.00 15.95
CA GLU A 52 -2.99 -2.45 17.19
C GLU A 52 -2.77 -3.63 18.14
N MET A 53 -1.50 -3.91 18.45
CA MET A 53 -1.12 -4.94 19.41
C MET A 53 -0.59 -4.24 20.66
N PHE A 54 -1.17 -4.55 21.82
CA PHE A 54 -0.67 -4.04 23.09
C PHE A 54 0.39 -5.00 23.64
N ILE A 55 1.26 -4.49 24.52
CA ILE A 55 2.30 -5.30 25.17
C ILE A 55 1.65 -6.49 25.91
N ASP A 56 0.48 -6.28 26.50
CA ASP A 56 -0.30 -7.30 27.21
C ASP A 56 -0.80 -8.42 26.30
N ASP A 57 -0.97 -8.19 24.99
CA ASP A 57 -1.37 -9.22 24.01
C ASP A 57 -0.20 -10.13 23.60
N ILE A 58 1.04 -9.70 23.86
CA ILE A 58 2.28 -10.40 23.47
C ILE A 58 2.85 -11.21 24.63
N ILE A 59 2.69 -10.73 25.87
CA ILE A 59 3.19 -11.43 27.06
C ILE A 59 2.20 -12.55 27.40
N PRO A 60 2.60 -13.84 27.32
CA PRO A 60 1.74 -14.93 27.73
C PRO A 60 1.42 -14.77 29.23
N SER A 61 0.14 -14.77 29.59
CA SER A 61 -0.29 -14.73 30.99
C SER A 61 0.25 -15.95 31.75
N GLY A 62 1.37 -15.78 32.46
CA GLY A 62 1.96 -16.85 33.28
C GLY A 62 3.48 -16.91 33.44
N ILE A 63 4.22 -15.79 33.30
CA ILE A 63 5.61 -15.69 33.82
C ILE A 63 5.62 -14.81 35.07
#